data_AF-A0A5N7C0H9-F1
#
_entry.id   AF-A0A5N7C0H9-F1
#
_cell.length_a   1.000
_cell.length_b   1.000
_cell.length_c   1.000
_cell.angle_alpha   90.00
_cell.angle_beta   90.00
_cell.angle_gamma   90.00
#
_symmetry.space_group_name_H-M   'P 1'
#
loop_
_entity.id
_entity.type
_entity.pdbx_description
1 polymer ?
#
loop_
_entity_poly.entity_id
_entity_poly.type
_entity_poly.pdbx_seq_one_letter_code
_entity_poly.pdbx_strand_id
1 'polypeptide(L)'
;MSLILVGLNPGETVYIDTKIENVLTARSLGAHGVIMTPERRLIRVLKNIFGDPVRRGEGFLQANARRMHTMSDDGVAIGDFYAQLMILEATGNRELADIEGPQKKRRPRIDPVICANILTLFYAYNRGHELPRTREWLYNVLRYRAYLDGTLYYATAESFLYHMCRLVRTSKDPTPEWLLRKRVEERIKAPGDALALAMRLAQDLAPLLLLQCEDGGWGASRMYRFPQLDVWEGNRGVTTALAVKALKSIRQTEKQDGEGLN
;
A
#
# COMPACT_ATOMS: atom_id res chain seq x y z
N MET A 1 -40.34 30.32 3.21
CA MET A 1 -41.17 31.08 4.18
C MET A 1 -41.45 30.34 5.50
N SER A 2 -41.24 29.02 5.64
CA SER A 2 -41.70 28.31 6.84
C SER A 2 -40.83 28.48 8.10
N LEU A 3 -39.50 28.56 8.00
CA LEU A 3 -38.62 28.57 9.20
C LEU A 3 -38.80 29.80 10.11
N ILE A 4 -38.99 30.98 9.54
CA ILE A 4 -39.18 32.25 10.28
C ILE A 4 -40.52 32.23 11.05
N LEU A 5 -41.54 31.57 10.51
CA LEU A 5 -42.86 31.45 11.14
C LEU A 5 -42.86 30.53 12.38
N VAL A 6 -41.87 29.64 12.53
CA VAL A 6 -41.73 28.74 13.70
C VAL A 6 -40.75 29.30 14.74
N GLY A 7 -40.17 30.49 14.51
CA GLY A 7 -39.22 31.12 15.43
C GLY A 7 -37.88 30.39 15.55
N LEU A 8 -37.54 29.51 14.61
CA LEU A 8 -36.26 28.79 14.60
C LEU A 8 -35.15 29.67 14.02
N ASN A 9 -33.99 29.68 14.66
CA ASN A 9 -32.79 30.34 14.13
C ASN A 9 -32.30 29.56 12.90
N PRO A 10 -32.33 30.16 11.68
CA PRO A 10 -31.91 29.45 10.48
C PRO A 10 -30.46 28.96 10.57
N GLY A 11 -29.54 29.75 11.12
CA GLY A 11 -28.12 29.39 11.24
C GLY A 11 -27.83 28.15 12.10
N GLU A 12 -28.78 27.75 12.93
CA GLU A 12 -28.70 26.58 13.81
C GLU A 12 -29.68 25.46 13.38
N THR A 13 -30.33 25.62 12.24
CA THR A 13 -31.38 24.70 11.77
C THR A 13 -30.90 23.85 10.60
N VAL A 14 -31.17 22.54 10.69
CA VAL A 14 -31.06 21.61 9.55
C VAL A 14 -32.43 21.44 8.92
N TYR A 15 -32.53 21.72 7.62
CA TYR A 15 -33.76 21.55 6.86
C TYR A 15 -33.62 20.41 5.86
N ILE A 16 -34.50 19.41 5.92
CA ILE A 16 -34.41 18.20 5.11
C ILE A 16 -35.68 18.07 4.26
N ASP A 17 -35.52 17.96 2.96
CA ASP A 17 -36.63 17.79 2.01
C ASP A 17 -36.17 16.94 0.81
N THR A 18 -37.10 16.31 0.11
CA THR A 18 -36.83 15.58 -1.15
C THR A 18 -36.73 16.49 -2.37
N LYS A 19 -37.30 17.71 -2.30
CA LYS A 19 -37.35 18.67 -3.39
C LYS A 19 -36.23 19.71 -3.28
N ILE A 20 -35.49 19.89 -4.37
CA ILE A 20 -34.32 20.78 -4.38
C ILE A 20 -34.71 22.24 -4.14
N GLU A 21 -35.86 22.68 -4.66
CA GLU A 21 -36.39 24.04 -4.51
C GLU A 21 -36.66 24.40 -3.03
N ASN A 22 -37.16 23.45 -2.24
CA ASN A 22 -37.41 23.63 -0.81
C ASN A 22 -36.08 23.74 -0.04
N VAL A 23 -35.11 22.90 -0.40
CA VAL A 23 -33.77 22.92 0.21
C VAL A 23 -33.01 24.21 -0.12
N LEU A 24 -33.07 24.68 -1.36
CA LEU A 24 -32.47 25.95 -1.78
C LEU A 24 -33.09 27.14 -1.04
N THR A 25 -34.42 27.13 -0.87
CA THR A 25 -35.13 28.16 -0.09
C THR A 25 -34.68 28.16 1.38
N ALA A 26 -34.48 27.00 1.99
CA ALA A 26 -33.98 26.93 3.36
C ALA A 26 -32.52 27.43 3.46
N ARG A 27 -31.66 27.07 2.50
CA ARG A 27 -30.27 27.54 2.44
C ARG A 27 -30.16 29.05 2.25
N SER A 28 -31.00 29.66 1.41
CA SER A 28 -31.00 31.11 1.20
C SER A 28 -31.40 31.88 2.46
N LEU A 29 -32.09 31.24 3.40
CA LEU A 29 -32.44 31.81 4.71
C LEU A 29 -31.38 31.57 5.79
N GLY A 30 -30.28 30.87 5.48
CA GLY A 30 -29.18 30.59 6.40
C GLY A 30 -29.20 29.18 7.02
N ALA A 31 -30.17 28.32 6.66
CA ALA A 31 -30.25 26.96 7.19
C ALA A 31 -29.34 25.96 6.47
N HIS A 32 -28.93 24.91 7.19
CA HIS A 32 -28.22 23.78 6.60
C HIS A 32 -29.21 22.86 5.87
N GLY A 33 -29.49 23.19 4.61
CA GLY A 33 -30.41 22.43 3.77
C GLY A 33 -29.79 21.12 3.24
N VAL A 34 -30.51 20.01 3.34
CA VAL A 34 -30.11 18.69 2.82
C VAL A 34 -31.22 18.08 1.95
N ILE A 35 -30.85 17.69 0.73
CA ILE A 35 -31.75 16.96 -0.17
C ILE A 35 -31.74 15.48 0.21
N MET A 36 -32.92 14.90 0.42
CA MET A 36 -33.11 13.48 0.68
C MET A 36 -33.39 12.72 -0.62
N THR A 37 -32.60 11.67 -0.85
CA THR A 37 -32.75 10.75 -1.98
C THR A 37 -33.02 9.33 -1.45
N PRO A 38 -33.61 8.41 -2.24
CA PRO A 38 -33.90 7.05 -1.78
C PRO A 38 -32.69 6.31 -1.20
N GLU A 39 -31.48 6.60 -1.68
CA GLU A 39 -30.23 5.99 -1.25
C GLU A 39 -29.68 6.60 0.05
N ARG A 40 -30.17 7.79 0.45
CA ARG A 40 -29.73 8.49 1.66
C ARG A 40 -30.61 8.11 2.84
N ARG A 41 -30.01 7.41 3.80
CA ARG A 41 -30.67 7.14 5.09
C ARG A 41 -30.63 8.40 5.97
N LEU A 42 -31.80 8.87 6.43
CA LEU A 42 -31.93 10.03 7.32
C LEU A 42 -31.01 9.96 8.54
N ILE A 43 -30.94 8.79 9.18
CA ILE A 43 -30.07 8.59 10.36
C ILE A 43 -28.58 8.80 10.06
N ARG A 44 -28.13 8.47 8.84
CA ARG A 44 -26.73 8.71 8.40
C ARG A 44 -26.47 10.20 8.26
N VAL A 45 -27.44 10.93 7.70
CA VAL A 45 -27.36 12.39 7.49
C VAL A 45 -27.28 13.10 8.84
N LEU A 46 -28.18 12.79 9.76
CA LEU A 46 -28.18 13.40 11.10
C LEU A 46 -26.88 13.09 11.85
N LYS A 47 -26.40 11.84 11.81
CA LYS A 47 -25.11 11.47 12.42
C LYS A 47 -23.93 12.23 11.80
N ASN A 48 -23.98 12.56 10.51
CA ASN A 48 -22.92 13.32 9.83
C ASN A 48 -22.94 14.81 10.17
N ILE A 49 -24.10 15.38 10.46
CA ILE A 49 -24.20 16.79 10.81
C ILE A 49 -23.87 17.01 12.29
N PHE A 50 -24.39 16.15 13.17
CA PHE A 50 -24.34 16.37 14.62
C PHE A 50 -23.34 15.47 15.36
N GLY A 51 -22.90 14.37 14.75
CA GLY A 51 -22.00 13.43 15.40
C GLY A 51 -20.53 13.75 15.14
N ASP A 52 -19.69 13.56 16.16
CA ASP A 52 -18.24 13.63 16.03
C ASP A 52 -17.74 12.56 15.03
N PRO A 53 -17.13 12.96 13.89
CA PRO A 53 -16.69 12.02 12.87
C PRO A 53 -15.57 11.08 13.34
N VAL A 54 -14.68 11.54 14.24
CA VAL A 54 -13.57 10.75 14.77
C VAL A 54 -14.11 9.68 15.71
N ARG A 55 -14.90 10.06 16.73
CA ARG A 55 -15.50 9.10 17.67
C ARG A 55 -16.36 8.05 16.98
N ARG A 56 -17.08 8.44 15.92
CA ARG A 56 -17.86 7.51 15.11
C ARG A 56 -16.98 6.52 14.34
N GLY A 57 -15.86 6.99 13.80
CA GLY A 57 -14.86 6.14 13.15
C GLY A 57 -14.22 5.16 14.14
N GLU A 58 -13.77 5.66 15.30
CA GLU A 58 -13.21 4.83 16.38
C GLU A 58 -14.22 3.79 16.87
N GLY A 59 -15.48 4.18 17.06
CA GLY A 59 -16.55 3.25 17.44
C GLY A 59 -16.79 2.16 16.39
N PHE A 60 -16.69 2.48 15.10
CA PHE A 60 -16.74 1.47 14.04
C PHE A 60 -15.55 0.51 14.10
N LEU A 61 -14.33 1.04 14.23
CA LEU A 61 -13.11 0.23 14.30
C LEU A 61 -13.19 -0.75 15.48
N GLN A 62 -13.58 -0.28 16.66
CA GLN A 62 -13.71 -1.11 17.86
C GLN A 62 -14.80 -2.18 17.70
N ALA A 63 -15.98 -1.80 17.21
CA ALA A 63 -17.08 -2.75 17.01
C ALA A 63 -16.78 -3.84 15.96
N ASN A 64 -15.80 -3.61 15.08
CA ASN A 64 -15.41 -4.51 14.00
C ASN A 64 -13.97 -5.03 14.15
N ALA A 65 -13.37 -4.92 15.33
CA ALA A 65 -12.01 -5.38 15.60
C ALA A 65 -11.80 -6.82 15.09
N ARG A 66 -10.73 -7.04 14.33
CA ARG A 66 -10.34 -8.32 13.70
C ARG A 66 -11.34 -8.91 12.70
N ARG A 67 -12.43 -8.19 12.37
CA ARG A 67 -13.46 -8.60 11.41
C ARG A 67 -13.49 -7.76 10.14
N MET A 68 -12.62 -6.76 10.03
CA MET A 68 -12.51 -5.87 8.87
C MET A 68 -11.76 -6.53 7.73
N HIS A 69 -12.31 -7.62 7.19
CA HIS A 69 -11.72 -8.33 6.06
C HIS A 69 -11.99 -7.62 4.74
N THR A 70 -11.09 -7.79 3.78
CA THR A 70 -11.31 -7.34 2.40
C THR A 70 -12.49 -8.06 1.78
N MET A 71 -13.30 -7.36 1.00
CA MET A 71 -14.50 -7.90 0.37
C MET A 71 -14.37 -7.79 -1.14
N SER A 72 -14.74 -8.83 -1.89
CA SER A 72 -14.99 -8.72 -3.33
C SER A 72 -16.35 -8.10 -3.63
N ASP A 73 -16.55 -7.69 -4.89
CA ASP A 73 -17.80 -7.06 -5.36
C ASP A 73 -19.03 -7.97 -5.21
N ASP A 74 -18.85 -9.28 -5.19
CA ASP A 74 -19.88 -10.29 -4.92
C ASP A 74 -20.12 -10.55 -3.42
N GLY A 75 -19.46 -9.79 -2.53
CA GLY A 75 -19.64 -9.85 -1.08
C GLY A 75 -18.90 -11.00 -0.39
N VAL A 76 -17.94 -11.64 -1.06
CA VAL A 76 -17.13 -12.70 -0.45
C VAL A 76 -15.94 -12.10 0.30
N ALA A 77 -15.77 -12.50 1.56
CA ALA A 77 -14.60 -12.11 2.34
C ALA A 77 -13.31 -12.76 1.79
N ILE A 78 -12.32 -11.94 1.54
CA ILE A 78 -10.97 -12.31 1.09
C ILE A 78 -10.03 -12.17 2.28
N GLY A 79 -9.41 -13.29 2.67
CA GLY A 79 -8.32 -13.29 3.63
C GLY A 79 -7.05 -12.71 3.01
N ASP A 80 -6.84 -11.41 3.18
CA ASP A 80 -5.57 -10.76 2.91
C ASP A 80 -4.90 -10.25 4.19
N PHE A 81 -3.57 -10.18 4.15
CA PHE A 81 -2.74 -9.69 5.25
C PHE A 81 -2.42 -8.19 5.09
N TYR A 82 -2.58 -7.66 3.87
CA TYR A 82 -2.21 -6.29 3.55
C TYR A 82 -3.14 -5.27 4.20
N ALA A 83 -4.46 -5.46 4.09
CA ALA A 83 -5.44 -4.55 4.68
C ALA A 83 -5.35 -4.55 6.21
N GLN A 84 -5.12 -5.73 6.82
CA GLN A 84 -4.93 -5.82 8.28
C GLN A 84 -3.70 -5.04 8.74
N LEU A 85 -2.60 -5.15 8.00
CA LEU A 85 -1.40 -4.41 8.30
C LEU A 85 -1.56 -2.90 8.10
N MET A 86 -2.31 -2.46 7.09
CA MET A 86 -2.64 -1.04 6.88
C MET A 86 -3.50 -0.49 8.03
N ILE A 87 -4.45 -1.28 8.56
CA ILE A 87 -5.23 -0.90 9.74
C ILE A 87 -4.30 -0.73 10.94
N LEU A 88 -3.38 -1.66 11.18
CA LEU A 88 -2.41 -1.55 12.28
C LEU A 88 -1.47 -0.35 12.12
N GLU A 89 -1.00 -0.08 10.89
CA GLU A 89 -0.15 1.06 10.58
C GLU A 89 -0.87 2.37 10.91
N ALA A 90 -2.08 2.56 10.37
CA ALA A 90 -2.84 3.80 10.54
C ALA A 90 -3.31 4.04 11.99
N THR A 91 -3.58 2.98 12.75
CA THR A 91 -4.21 3.10 14.08
C THR A 91 -3.25 2.96 15.25
N GLY A 92 -2.08 2.31 15.07
CA GLY A 92 -1.24 1.96 16.20
C GLY A 92 -1.78 0.80 17.06
N ASN A 93 -3.00 0.30 16.79
CA ASN A 93 -3.71 -0.59 17.69
C ASN A 93 -3.77 -2.02 17.14
N ARG A 94 -3.01 -2.93 17.75
CA ARG A 94 -2.98 -4.37 17.42
C ARG A 94 -4.29 -5.10 17.66
N GLU A 95 -5.15 -4.62 18.55
CA GLU A 95 -6.41 -5.29 18.83
C GLU A 95 -7.39 -5.17 17.65
N LEU A 96 -7.25 -4.12 16.83
CA LEU A 96 -8.12 -3.87 15.69
C LEU A 96 -7.80 -4.76 14.48
N ALA A 97 -6.55 -5.18 14.32
CA ALA A 97 -6.08 -5.90 13.14
C ALA A 97 -5.94 -7.41 13.40
N ASP A 98 -6.41 -8.24 12.47
CA ASP A 98 -6.17 -9.68 12.47
C ASP A 98 -4.78 -10.00 11.89
N ILE A 99 -3.74 -9.81 12.71
CA ILE A 99 -2.34 -10.07 12.35
C ILE A 99 -1.86 -11.50 12.70
N GLU A 100 -2.70 -12.28 13.38
CA GLU A 100 -2.41 -13.67 13.70
C GLU A 100 -2.93 -14.62 12.60
N GLY A 101 -3.84 -14.12 11.76
CA GLY A 101 -4.37 -14.80 10.59
C GLY A 101 -5.36 -15.91 10.96
N PRO A 102 -6.27 -16.27 10.05
CA PRO A 102 -7.19 -17.36 10.29
C PRO A 102 -6.44 -18.69 10.44
N GLN A 103 -6.52 -19.29 11.63
CA GLN A 103 -6.16 -20.69 11.83
C GLN A 103 -7.18 -21.59 11.12
N LYS A 104 -6.88 -21.91 9.86
CA LYS A 104 -7.38 -23.05 9.02
C LYS A 104 -8.30 -22.74 7.82
N LYS A 105 -8.00 -23.54 6.77
CA LYS A 105 -8.71 -23.97 5.54
C LYS A 105 -8.50 -23.23 4.21
N ARG A 106 -8.05 -21.98 4.18
CA ARG A 106 -7.52 -21.39 2.93
C ARG A 106 -6.15 -20.80 3.23
N ARG A 107 -5.13 -21.17 2.44
CA ARG A 107 -3.79 -20.57 2.55
C ARG A 107 -4.00 -19.06 2.40
N PRO A 108 -3.73 -18.24 3.44
CA PRO A 108 -3.91 -16.80 3.33
C PRO A 108 -3.09 -16.27 2.15
N ARG A 109 -3.62 -15.29 1.42
CA ARG A 109 -2.94 -14.66 0.27
C ARG A 109 -1.83 -13.75 0.76
N ILE A 110 -0.76 -14.36 1.29
CA ILE A 110 0.40 -13.66 1.83
C ILE A 110 1.46 -13.60 0.74
N ASP A 111 1.86 -12.38 0.40
CA ASP A 111 2.94 -12.12 -0.54
C ASP A 111 4.16 -11.55 0.21
N PRO A 112 5.36 -12.14 0.05
CA PRO A 112 6.55 -11.70 0.75
C PRO A 112 7.07 -10.33 0.29
N VAL A 113 6.80 -9.90 -0.95
CA VAL A 113 7.16 -8.54 -1.41
C VAL A 113 6.31 -7.50 -0.69
N ILE A 114 5.00 -7.75 -0.58
CA ILE A 114 4.07 -6.88 0.15
C ILE A 114 4.45 -6.81 1.62
N CYS A 115 4.74 -7.95 2.25
CA CYS A 115 5.17 -8.00 3.64
C CYS A 115 6.48 -7.25 3.89
N ALA A 116 7.47 -7.36 3.00
CA ALA A 116 8.72 -6.61 3.08
C ALA A 116 8.47 -5.09 2.95
N ASN A 117 7.59 -4.68 2.03
CA ASN A 117 7.25 -3.27 1.85
C ASN A 117 6.55 -2.67 3.07
N ILE A 118 5.55 -3.37 3.64
CA ILE A 118 4.89 -2.92 4.87
C ILE A 118 5.88 -2.88 6.04
N LEU A 119 6.66 -3.95 6.24
CA LEU A 119 7.60 -3.99 7.35
C LEU A 119 8.61 -2.84 7.25
N THR A 120 9.02 -2.47 6.04
CA THR A 120 9.84 -1.27 5.78
C THR A 120 9.14 0.00 6.28
N LEU A 121 7.83 0.18 6.05
CA LEU A 121 7.06 1.31 6.59
C LEU A 121 7.05 1.30 8.12
N PHE A 122 6.80 0.15 8.74
CA PHE A 122 6.84 0.04 10.20
C PHE A 122 8.21 0.43 10.76
N TYR A 123 9.32 0.01 10.16
CA TYR A 123 10.65 0.49 10.58
C TYR A 123 10.85 1.99 10.35
N ALA A 124 10.35 2.55 9.25
CA ALA A 124 10.44 3.99 8.99
C ALA A 124 9.76 4.83 10.08
N TYR A 125 8.72 4.29 10.72
CA TYR A 125 8.01 4.90 11.86
C TYR A 125 8.48 4.37 13.23
N ASN A 126 9.64 3.71 13.32
CA ASN A 126 10.19 3.11 14.57
C ASN A 126 9.29 2.03 15.23
N ARG A 127 8.38 1.45 14.47
CA ARG A 127 7.41 0.41 14.90
C ARG A 127 7.74 -1.00 14.39
N GLY A 128 8.92 -1.20 13.79
CA GLY A 128 9.32 -2.49 13.22
C GLY A 128 9.28 -3.68 14.21
N HIS A 129 9.50 -3.41 15.50
CA HIS A 129 9.40 -4.39 16.58
C HIS A 129 7.98 -4.97 16.74
N GLU A 130 6.96 -4.33 16.16
CA GLU A 130 5.59 -4.83 16.22
C GLU A 130 5.34 -6.07 15.33
N LEU A 131 6.21 -6.37 14.37
CA LEU A 131 5.99 -7.45 13.42
C LEU A 131 7.12 -8.49 13.41
N PRO A 132 7.48 -9.09 14.58
CA PRO A 132 8.64 -9.99 14.67
C PRO A 132 8.45 -11.29 13.87
N ARG A 133 7.22 -11.82 13.80
CA ARG A 133 6.90 -13.01 13.01
C ARG A 133 7.01 -12.76 11.51
N THR A 134 6.56 -11.59 11.04
CA THR A 134 6.70 -11.18 9.63
C THR A 134 8.18 -11.06 9.26
N ARG A 135 8.99 -10.46 10.13
CA ARG A 135 10.45 -10.36 9.95
C ARG A 135 11.09 -11.74 9.82
N GLU A 136 10.83 -12.64 10.78
CA GLU A 136 11.37 -13.99 10.77
C GLU A 136 10.94 -14.78 9.52
N TRP A 137 9.67 -14.65 9.12
CA TRP A 137 9.16 -15.29 7.91
C TRP A 137 9.85 -14.78 6.64
N LEU A 138 10.04 -13.46 6.50
CA LEU A 138 10.78 -12.88 5.37
C LEU A 138 12.24 -13.36 5.33
N TYR A 139 12.89 -13.52 6.49
CA TYR A 139 14.23 -14.09 6.56
C TYR A 139 14.25 -15.56 6.14
N ASN A 140 13.22 -16.33 6.48
CA ASN A 140 13.08 -17.70 5.99
C ASN A 140 12.83 -17.75 4.48
N VAL A 141 12.03 -16.85 3.92
CA VAL A 141 11.85 -16.73 2.45
C VAL A 141 13.19 -16.45 1.77
N LEU A 142 14.01 -15.54 2.32
CA LEU A 142 15.35 -15.24 1.82
C LEU A 142 16.32 -16.45 1.95
N ARG A 143 16.29 -17.12 3.12
CA ARG A 143 17.14 -18.28 3.45
C ARG A 143 16.89 -19.45 2.52
N TYR A 144 15.63 -19.83 2.38
CA TYR A 144 15.18 -20.98 1.59
C TYR A 144 14.89 -20.65 0.13
N ARG A 145 15.14 -19.41 -0.31
CA ARG A 145 15.00 -18.97 -1.71
C ARG A 145 13.59 -19.17 -2.28
N ALA A 146 12.56 -19.05 -1.46
CA ALA A 146 11.17 -19.26 -1.86
C ALA A 146 10.60 -18.18 -2.80
N TYR A 147 11.43 -17.22 -3.21
CA TYR A 147 11.09 -16.10 -4.11
C TYR A 147 11.63 -16.28 -5.54
N LEU A 148 12.41 -17.33 -5.83
CA LEU A 148 13.14 -17.46 -7.09
C LEU A 148 12.23 -17.49 -8.33
N ASP A 149 11.10 -18.18 -8.23
CA ASP A 149 10.12 -18.32 -9.31
C ASP A 149 9.04 -17.21 -9.27
N GLY A 150 9.35 -16.09 -8.60
CA GLY A 150 8.40 -15.04 -8.29
C GLY A 150 7.60 -15.31 -7.01
N THR A 151 6.57 -14.51 -6.80
CA THR A 151 5.72 -14.56 -5.60
C THR A 151 4.24 -14.60 -6.01
N LEU A 152 3.32 -14.38 -5.06
CA LEU A 152 1.90 -14.43 -5.36
C LEU A 152 1.53 -13.39 -6.43
N TYR A 153 2.01 -12.17 -6.27
CA TYR A 153 1.72 -11.06 -7.18
C TYR A 153 2.89 -10.67 -8.07
N TYR A 154 4.15 -10.91 -7.70
CA TYR A 154 5.29 -10.39 -8.44
C TYR A 154 5.98 -11.47 -9.29
N ALA A 155 6.33 -11.12 -10.52
CA ALA A 155 6.85 -12.09 -11.51
C ALA A 155 8.27 -12.56 -11.22
N THR A 156 9.04 -11.73 -10.53
CA THR A 156 10.50 -11.83 -10.53
C THR A 156 11.07 -11.93 -9.12
N ALA A 157 12.16 -12.67 -8.98
CA ALA A 157 12.96 -12.73 -7.77
C ALA A 157 13.47 -11.33 -7.34
N GLU A 158 13.74 -10.49 -8.34
CA GLU A 158 14.21 -9.12 -8.21
C GLU A 158 13.24 -8.24 -7.42
N SER A 159 11.93 -8.47 -7.55
CA SER A 159 10.91 -7.75 -6.77
C SER A 159 11.10 -8.01 -5.27
N PHE A 160 11.21 -9.27 -4.87
CA PHE A 160 11.44 -9.61 -3.46
C PHE A 160 12.78 -9.06 -2.96
N LEU A 161 13.86 -9.30 -3.70
CA LEU A 161 15.20 -8.87 -3.29
C LEU A 161 15.32 -7.34 -3.18
N TYR A 162 14.72 -6.59 -4.10
CA TYR A 162 14.67 -5.14 -4.05
C TYR A 162 13.98 -4.63 -2.78
N HIS A 163 12.82 -5.20 -2.44
CA HIS A 163 12.09 -4.83 -1.24
C HIS A 163 12.79 -5.29 0.04
N MET A 164 13.48 -6.42 0.02
CA MET A 164 14.37 -6.82 1.13
C MET A 164 15.52 -5.83 1.30
N CYS A 165 16.21 -5.39 0.24
CA CYS A 165 17.25 -4.38 0.32
C CYS A 165 16.74 -3.07 0.94
N ARG A 166 15.52 -2.66 0.59
CA ARG A 166 14.87 -1.49 1.23
C ARG A 166 14.62 -1.73 2.71
N LEU A 167 14.04 -2.89 3.06
CA LEU A 167 13.78 -3.28 4.44
C LEU A 167 15.05 -3.25 5.29
N VAL A 168 16.13 -3.91 4.84
CA VAL A 168 17.41 -3.99 5.56
C VAL A 168 18.01 -2.61 5.79
N ARG A 169 17.98 -1.73 4.78
CA ARG A 169 18.51 -0.36 4.90
C ARG A 169 17.71 0.50 5.87
N THR A 170 16.42 0.24 6.00
CA THR A 170 15.54 0.98 6.91
C THR A 170 15.54 0.39 8.32
N SER A 171 15.71 -0.93 8.45
CA SER A 171 15.77 -1.62 9.74
C SER A 171 17.15 -1.46 10.38
N LYS A 172 17.20 -1.20 11.70
CA LYS A 172 18.44 -1.22 12.50
C LYS A 172 18.71 -2.60 13.12
N ASP A 173 18.00 -3.63 12.68
CA ASP A 173 18.04 -4.95 13.28
C ASP A 173 19.30 -5.72 12.85
N PRO A 174 19.76 -6.70 13.64
CA PRO A 174 20.81 -7.64 13.22
C PRO A 174 20.27 -8.48 12.05
N THR A 175 20.47 -7.95 10.86
CA THR A 175 19.89 -8.42 9.62
C THR A 175 20.83 -9.44 8.98
N PRO A 176 20.37 -10.43 8.19
CA PRO A 176 21.27 -11.27 7.42
C PRO A 176 21.76 -10.51 6.18
N GLU A 177 22.39 -9.34 6.36
CA GLU A 177 22.90 -8.47 5.29
C GLU A 177 23.84 -9.24 4.36
N TRP A 178 24.72 -10.07 4.94
CA TRP A 178 25.61 -10.95 4.18
C TRP A 178 24.83 -11.92 3.27
N LEU A 179 23.73 -12.49 3.76
CA LEU A 179 22.93 -13.45 2.99
C LEU A 179 22.17 -12.73 1.89
N LEU A 180 21.60 -11.57 2.20
CA LEU A 180 20.91 -10.75 1.20
C LEU A 180 21.86 -10.33 0.09
N ARG A 181 23.07 -9.86 0.45
CA ARG A 181 24.13 -9.54 -0.52
C ARG A 181 24.42 -10.74 -1.42
N LYS A 182 24.67 -11.91 -0.84
CA LYS A 182 24.88 -13.15 -1.58
C LYS A 182 23.71 -13.47 -2.53
N ARG A 183 22.46 -13.30 -2.07
CA ARG A 183 21.26 -13.54 -2.90
C ARG A 183 21.11 -12.56 -4.04
N VAL A 184 21.51 -11.29 -3.86
CA VAL A 184 21.52 -10.28 -4.92
C VAL A 184 22.63 -10.58 -5.93
N GLU A 185 23.81 -10.97 -5.48
CA GLU A 185 24.94 -11.34 -6.34
C GLU A 185 24.63 -12.54 -7.25
N GLU A 186 23.88 -13.52 -6.73
CA GLU A 186 23.38 -14.67 -7.52
C GLU A 186 22.50 -14.26 -8.72
N ARG A 187 22.01 -13.01 -8.76
CA ARG A 187 21.15 -12.50 -9.85
C ARG A 187 21.89 -11.69 -10.89
N ILE A 188 23.16 -11.37 -10.68
CA ILE A 188 23.98 -10.64 -11.66
C ILE A 188 23.99 -11.43 -12.97
N LYS A 189 23.79 -10.75 -14.11
CA LYS A 189 23.70 -11.34 -15.46
C LYS A 189 22.55 -12.32 -15.69
N ALA A 190 21.65 -12.55 -14.72
CA ALA A 190 20.46 -13.35 -14.98
C ALA A 190 19.57 -12.64 -16.03
N PRO A 191 18.82 -13.36 -16.88
CA PRO A 191 17.88 -12.71 -17.79
C PRO A 191 16.83 -11.90 -16.98
N GLY A 192 16.38 -10.79 -17.54
CA GLY A 192 15.41 -9.91 -16.88
C GLY A 192 14.91 -8.84 -17.83
N ASP A 193 13.66 -8.40 -17.62
CA ASP A 193 13.13 -7.22 -18.28
C ASP A 193 13.69 -5.94 -17.66
N ALA A 194 13.32 -4.78 -18.21
CA ALA A 194 13.82 -3.49 -17.76
C ALA A 194 13.60 -3.25 -16.25
N LEU A 195 12.47 -3.68 -15.69
CA LEU A 195 12.19 -3.55 -14.26
C LEU A 195 13.08 -4.46 -13.42
N ALA A 196 13.24 -5.73 -13.81
CA ALA A 196 14.13 -6.66 -13.12
C ALA A 196 15.57 -6.13 -13.09
N LEU A 197 16.08 -5.65 -14.24
CA LEU A 197 17.41 -5.07 -14.36
C LEU A 197 17.57 -3.80 -13.50
N ALA A 198 16.56 -2.92 -13.50
CA ALA A 198 16.57 -1.73 -12.64
C ALA A 198 16.56 -2.07 -11.14
N MET A 199 15.83 -3.11 -10.73
CA MET A 199 15.73 -3.56 -9.34
C MET A 199 17.02 -4.19 -8.81
N ARG A 200 17.94 -4.65 -9.68
CA ARG A 200 19.28 -5.11 -9.30
C ARG A 200 20.23 -3.99 -8.89
N LEU A 201 19.74 -2.74 -8.80
CA LEU A 201 20.51 -1.57 -8.39
C LEU A 201 21.78 -1.38 -9.24
N ALA A 202 21.62 -1.59 -10.55
CA ALA A 202 22.59 -1.21 -11.57
C ALA A 202 23.85 -2.09 -11.71
N GLN A 203 23.86 -3.32 -11.17
CA GLN A 203 24.94 -4.27 -11.46
C GLN A 203 24.96 -4.76 -12.92
N ASP A 204 23.84 -4.64 -13.64
CA ASP A 204 23.68 -5.01 -15.06
C ASP A 204 23.36 -3.76 -15.93
N LEU A 205 24.30 -2.82 -15.98
CA LEU A 205 24.10 -1.53 -16.64
C LEU A 205 23.89 -1.63 -18.15
N ALA A 206 24.72 -2.38 -18.87
CA ALA A 206 24.69 -2.44 -20.32
C ALA A 206 23.35 -2.99 -20.87
N PRO A 207 22.81 -4.12 -20.36
CA PRO A 207 21.48 -4.58 -20.76
C PRO A 207 20.37 -3.59 -20.43
N LEU A 208 20.45 -2.87 -19.31
CA LEU A 208 19.46 -1.87 -18.94
C LEU A 208 19.48 -0.69 -19.92
N LEU A 209 20.66 -0.17 -20.29
CA LEU A 209 20.79 0.94 -21.24
C LEU A 209 20.26 0.57 -22.63
N LEU A 210 20.47 -0.68 -23.08
CA LEU A 210 19.97 -1.15 -24.37
C LEU A 210 18.43 -1.20 -24.45
N LEU A 211 17.74 -1.22 -23.30
CA LEU A 211 16.27 -1.24 -23.24
C LEU A 211 15.64 0.16 -23.13
N GLN A 212 16.44 1.23 -23.12
CA GLN A 212 15.91 2.59 -23.09
C GLN A 212 15.23 2.92 -24.43
N CYS A 213 13.99 3.42 -24.36
CA CYS A 213 13.20 3.84 -25.52
C CYS A 213 13.66 5.22 -26.02
N GLU A 214 13.28 5.56 -27.26
CA GLU A 214 13.62 6.83 -27.93
C GLU A 214 13.18 8.08 -27.14
N ASP A 215 12.03 8.00 -26.45
CA ASP A 215 11.51 9.09 -25.61
C ASP A 215 12.20 9.18 -24.23
N GLY A 216 13.23 8.38 -23.99
CA GLY A 216 14.02 8.34 -22.76
C GLY A 216 13.45 7.48 -21.63
N GLY A 217 12.26 6.91 -21.80
CA GLY A 217 11.65 5.97 -20.84
C GLY A 217 12.13 4.53 -21.00
N TRP A 218 11.68 3.64 -20.11
CA TRP A 218 11.80 2.18 -20.30
C TRP A 218 10.41 1.58 -20.52
N GLY A 219 10.32 0.42 -21.17
CA GLY A 219 9.05 -0.27 -21.41
C GLY A 219 8.30 -0.66 -20.14
N ALA A 220 6.99 -0.90 -20.25
CA ALA A 220 6.19 -1.44 -19.16
C ALA A 220 6.52 -2.93 -18.95
N SER A 221 7.44 -3.20 -18.04
CA SER A 221 7.80 -4.55 -17.59
C SER A 221 6.72 -5.21 -16.74
N ARG A 222 6.78 -6.54 -16.60
CA ARG A 222 5.78 -7.30 -15.82
C ARG A 222 5.97 -7.02 -14.33
N MET A 223 5.19 -6.09 -13.80
CA MET A 223 5.34 -5.62 -12.42
C MET A 223 4.59 -6.52 -11.44
N TYR A 224 3.29 -6.73 -11.67
CA TYR A 224 2.49 -7.64 -10.86
C TYR A 224 1.41 -8.34 -11.69
N ARG A 225 0.87 -9.44 -11.17
CA ARG A 225 -0.26 -10.17 -11.74
C ARG A 225 -1.43 -10.20 -10.79
N PHE A 226 -2.62 -10.33 -11.35
CA PHE A 226 -3.81 -10.74 -10.60
C PHE A 226 -4.02 -12.24 -10.83
N PRO A 227 -3.81 -13.11 -9.82
CA PRO A 227 -3.90 -14.57 -10.00
C PRO A 227 -5.25 -15.06 -10.54
N GLN A 228 -6.32 -14.28 -10.39
CA GLN A 228 -7.66 -14.61 -10.86
C GLN A 228 -7.89 -14.30 -12.33
N LEU A 229 -7.15 -13.32 -12.88
CA LEU A 229 -7.35 -12.83 -14.25
C LEU A 229 -6.28 -13.36 -15.21
N ASP A 230 -5.18 -13.92 -14.68
CA ASP A 230 -4.00 -14.35 -15.45
C ASP A 230 -3.43 -13.25 -16.37
N VAL A 231 -3.65 -11.99 -15.99
CA VAL A 231 -3.12 -10.81 -16.68
C VAL A 231 -1.92 -10.26 -15.91
N TRP A 232 -0.87 -9.89 -16.66
CA TRP A 232 0.27 -9.14 -16.17
C TRP A 232 0.07 -7.65 -16.38
N GLU A 233 0.18 -6.89 -15.30
CA GLU A 233 0.15 -5.44 -15.34
C GLU A 233 1.56 -4.89 -15.18
N GLY A 234 1.85 -3.86 -15.97
CA GLY A 234 3.13 -3.17 -15.99
C GLY A 234 2.96 -1.69 -15.77
N ASN A 235 3.92 -1.07 -15.09
CA ASN A 235 3.94 0.38 -14.92
C ASN A 235 5.23 0.95 -15.51
N ARG A 236 5.07 1.64 -16.64
CA ARG A 236 6.17 2.28 -17.37
C ARG A 236 6.89 3.35 -16.53
N GLY A 237 6.12 4.13 -15.78
CA GLY A 237 6.62 5.17 -14.89
C GLY A 237 7.47 4.60 -13.76
N VAL A 238 7.02 3.52 -13.12
CA VAL A 238 7.79 2.83 -12.06
C VAL A 238 9.08 2.24 -12.63
N THR A 239 9.01 1.57 -13.79
CA THR A 239 10.18 0.99 -14.44
C THR A 239 11.21 2.06 -14.76
N THR A 240 10.76 3.18 -15.34
CA THR A 240 11.61 4.34 -15.67
C THR A 240 12.21 4.97 -14.41
N ALA A 241 11.41 5.18 -13.35
CA ALA A 241 11.88 5.78 -12.10
C ALA A 241 12.96 4.92 -11.42
N LEU A 242 12.78 3.59 -11.42
CA LEU A 242 13.77 2.67 -10.87
C LEU A 242 15.03 2.61 -11.73
N ALA A 243 14.90 2.61 -13.06
CA ALA A 243 16.04 2.67 -13.96
C ALA A 243 16.86 3.95 -13.73
N VAL A 244 16.21 5.12 -13.69
CA VAL A 244 16.87 6.41 -13.39
C VAL A 244 17.53 6.38 -12.01
N LYS A 245 16.88 5.82 -10.99
CA LYS A 245 17.46 5.70 -9.65
C LYS A 245 18.72 4.84 -9.67
N ALA A 246 18.69 3.70 -10.36
CA ALA A 246 19.82 2.78 -10.50
C ALA A 246 21.01 3.47 -11.22
N LEU A 247 20.74 4.18 -12.32
CA LEU A 247 21.75 4.94 -13.05
C LEU A 247 22.38 6.06 -12.22
N LYS A 248 21.57 6.78 -11.43
CA LYS A 248 22.06 7.84 -10.54
C LYS A 248 22.95 7.29 -9.42
N SER A 249 22.64 6.13 -8.85
CA SER A 249 23.47 5.54 -7.79
C SER A 249 24.87 5.18 -8.28
N ILE A 250 25.04 4.65 -9.50
CA ILE A 250 26.39 4.35 -10.04
C ILE A 250 27.23 5.61 -10.15
N ARG A 251 26.68 6.66 -10.77
CA ARG A 251 27.41 7.92 -10.99
C ARG A 251 27.87 8.56 -9.68
N GLN A 252 27.13 8.34 -8.58
CA GLN A 252 27.51 8.82 -7.27
C GLN A 252 28.67 8.00 -6.69
N THR A 253 28.66 6.68 -6.83
CA THR A 253 29.78 5.81 -6.42
C THR A 253 31.05 6.11 -7.20
N GLU A 254 30.98 6.25 -8.53
CA GLU A 254 32.13 6.57 -9.38
C GLU A 254 32.78 7.91 -9.02
N LYS A 255 31.98 8.92 -8.64
CA LYS A 255 32.51 10.22 -8.18
C LYS A 255 33.20 10.12 -6.81
N GLN A 256 32.64 9.34 -5.88
CA GLN A 256 33.23 9.14 -4.56
C GLN A 256 34.56 8.38 -4.64
N ASP A 257 34.64 7.37 -5.50
CA ASP A 257 35.88 6.61 -5.72
C ASP A 257 36.96 7.47 -6.41
N GLY A 258 36.57 8.40 -7.28
CA GLY A 258 37.48 9.35 -7.94
C GLY A 258 37.99 10.49 -7.06
N GLU A 259 37.25 10.90 -6.01
CA GLU A 259 37.68 11.91 -5.05
C GLU A 259 38.52 11.33 -3.89
N GLY A 260 38.43 10.02 -3.62
CA GLY A 260 39.23 9.33 -2.60
C GLY A 260 40.64 8.91 -3.03
N LEU A 261 41.04 9.23 -4.26
CA LEU A 261 42.34 8.91 -4.86
C LEU A 261 43.24 10.15 -5.08
N ASN A 262 42.86 11.32 -4.57
CA ASN A 262 43.66 12.56 -4.58
C ASN A 262 44.10 12.98 -3.17
#